data_AF-F9LWC3-F1
#
_entry.id   AF-F9LWC3-F1
#
_cell.length_a   1.000
_cell.length_b   1.000
_cell.length_c   1.000
_cell.angle_alpha   90.00
_cell.angle_beta   90.00
_cell.angle_gamma   90.00
#
_symmetry.space_group_name_H-M   'P 1'
#
loop_
_entity.id
_entity.type
_entity.pdbx_description
1 polymer ?
#
loop_
_entity_poly.entity_id
_entity_poly.type
_entity_poly.pdbx_seq_one_letter_code
_entity_poly.pdbx_strand_id
1 'polypeptide(L)' 'MFFWKNEKIYNQFKEISERYNSHFGEDFPVYLIIPFEVDEEAISKYNSVVDSCIKNNKMYKKPIDYDDRKY' A
#
# COMPACT_ATOMS: atom_id res chain seq x y z
N MET A 1 13.78 1.36 0.53
CA MET A 1 13.83 0.44 1.68
C MET A 1 13.01 1.05 2.81
N PHE A 2 11.94 0.40 3.26
CA PHE A 2 11.14 0.88 4.39
C PHE A 2 11.74 0.40 5.72
N PHE A 3 11.59 1.18 6.78
CA PHE A 3 11.94 0.76 8.13
C PHE A 3 10.70 0.22 8.83
N TRP A 4 10.65 -1.10 9.03
CA TRP A 4 9.55 -1.78 9.68
C TRP A 4 9.81 -1.87 11.18
N LYS A 5 8.91 -1.29 11.99
CA LYS A 5 9.06 -1.27 13.44
C LYS A 5 9.00 -2.67 14.08
N ASN A 6 8.30 -3.62 13.45
CA ASN A 6 8.28 -5.03 13.82
C ASN A 6 7.81 -5.93 12.65
N GLU A 7 7.98 -7.24 12.80
CA GLU A 7 7.58 -8.24 11.80
C GLU A 7 6.06 -8.29 11.57
N LYS A 8 5.26 -8.01 12.60
CA LYS A 8 3.79 -7.99 12.51
C LYS A 8 3.31 -6.93 11.52
N ILE A 9 3.87 -5.72 11.58
CA ILE A 9 3.59 -4.60 10.67
C ILE A 9 3.97 -4.97 9.23
N TYR A 10 5.11 -5.64 9.04
CA TYR A 10 5.52 -6.12 7.73
C TYR A 10 4.55 -7.18 7.16
N ASN A 11 4.11 -8.12 7.98
CA ASN A 11 3.15 -9.15 7.56
C ASN A 11 1.80 -8.53 7.18
N GLN A 12 1.29 -7.59 7.99
CA GLN A 12 0.06 -6.86 7.67
C GLN A 12 0.20 -6.06 6.37
N PHE A 13 1.32 -5.36 6.18
CA PHE A 13 1.61 -4.66 4.93
C PHE A 13 1.53 -5.59 3.71
N LYS A 14 2.17 -6.75 3.82
CA LYS A 14 2.20 -7.74 2.74
C LYS A 14 0.80 -8.23 2.40
N GLU A 15 0.00 -8.60 3.40
CA GLU A 15 -1.40 -9.03 3.20
C GLU A 15 -2.24 -7.95 2.51
N ILE A 16 -2.12 -6.70 2.93
CA ILE A 16 -2.87 -5.58 2.32
C ILE A 16 -2.45 -5.40 0.85
N SER A 17 -1.14 -5.48 0.57
CA SER A 17 -0.61 -5.37 -0.79
C SER A 17 -1.09 -6.50 -1.70
N GLU A 18 -1.07 -7.74 -1.21
CA GLU A 18 -1.55 -8.90 -1.94
C GLU A 18 -3.06 -8.82 -2.22
N ARG A 19 -3.85 -8.29 -1.28
CA ARG A 19 -5.29 -8.05 -1.49
C ARG A 19 -5.55 -7.07 -2.62
N TYR A 20 -4.82 -5.94 -2.64
CA TYR A 20 -4.96 -4.96 -3.71
C TYR A 20 -4.54 -5.54 -5.07
N ASN A 21 -3.38 -6.22 -5.12
CA ASN A 21 -2.87 -6.85 -6.34
C ASN A 21 -3.82 -7.92 -6.86
N SER A 22 -4.37 -8.77 -6.00
CA SER A 22 -5.33 -9.81 -6.39
C SER A 22 -6.63 -9.22 -6.98
N HIS A 23 -7.05 -8.04 -6.52
CA HIS A 23 -8.28 -7.41 -7.00
C HIS A 23 -8.09 -6.61 -8.30
N PHE A 24 -6.96 -5.90 -8.45
CA PHE A 24 -6.73 -4.98 -9.56
C PHE A 24 -5.69 -5.46 -10.58
N GLY A 25 -4.92 -6.51 -10.28
CA GLY A 25 -3.84 -7.03 -11.12
C GLY A 25 -2.59 -6.15 -11.17
N GLU A 26 -2.47 -5.18 -10.26
CA GLU A 26 -1.31 -4.27 -10.17
C GLU A 26 -0.87 -4.03 -8.73
N ASP A 27 0.39 -3.64 -8.55
CA ASP A 27 0.91 -3.28 -7.23
C ASP A 27 0.39 -1.92 -6.77
N PHE A 28 0.10 -1.82 -5.47
CA PHE A 28 -0.30 -0.56 -4.86
C PHE A 28 0.89 0.42 -4.83
N PRO A 29 0.70 1.72 -5.13
CA PRO A 29 1.75 2.72 -5.07
C PRO A 29 2.06 3.13 -3.61
N VAL A 30 2.66 2.21 -2.86
CA VAL A 30 2.86 2.28 -1.40
C VAL A 30 3.65 3.50 -0.95
N TYR A 31 4.61 3.97 -1.76
CA TYR A 31 5.40 5.18 -1.50
C TYR A 31 4.57 6.47 -1.40
N LEU A 32 3.34 6.50 -1.93
CA LEU A 32 2.46 7.68 -1.85
C LEU A 32 1.76 7.82 -0.50
N ILE A 33 1.69 6.75 0.28
CA ILE A 33 0.87 6.69 1.50
C ILE A 33 1.69 6.33 2.72
N ILE A 34 2.62 5.39 2.57
CA ILE A 34 3.42 4.88 3.66
C ILE A 34 4.69 5.72 3.81
N PRO A 35 4.93 6.32 5.00
CA PRO A 35 6.17 7.02 5.30
C PRO A 35 7.35 6.05 5.40
N PHE A 36 8.57 6.58 5.43
CA PHE A 36 9.78 5.77 5.53
C PHE A 36 9.82 4.87 6.78
N GLU A 37 9.42 5.41 7.94
CA GLU A 37 9.24 4.66 9.18
C GLU A 37 7.80 4.18 9.28
N VAL A 38 7.61 2.86 9.22
CA VAL A 38 6.27 2.27 9.18
C VAL A 38 5.86 1.83 10.58
N ASP A 39 4.85 2.50 11.10
CA ASP A 39 4.18 2.19 12.35
C ASP A 39 2.76 1.62 12.12
N GLU A 40 2.05 1.34 13.21
CA GLU A 40 0.69 0.80 13.15
C GLU A 40 -0.31 1.79 12.52
N GLU A 41 -0.09 3.10 12.68
CA GLU A 41 -0.95 4.13 12.10
C GLU A 41 -0.82 4.17 10.57
N ALA A 42 0.41 4.12 10.06
CA ALA A 42 0.71 4.03 8.65
C ALA A 42 0.05 2.80 8.00
N ILE A 43 0.12 1.63 8.65
CA ILE A 43 -0.53 0.40 8.19
C ILE A 43 -2.05 0.53 8.23
N SER A 44 -2.62 1.09 9.29
CA SER A 44 -4.06 1.31 9.42
C SER A 44 -4.59 2.21 8.29
N LYS A 45 -3.89 3.31 8.00
CA LYS A 45 -4.20 4.21 6.89
C LYS A 45 -4.08 3.50 5.54
N TYR A 46 -3.02 2.73 5.33
CA TYR A 46 -2.83 1.95 4.12
C TYR A 46 -3.97 0.96 3.88
N ASN A 47 -4.35 0.19 4.91
CA ASN A 47 -5.47 -0.75 4.83
C ASN A 47 -6.78 -0.02 4.49
N SER A 48 -7.07 1.11 5.15
CA SER A 48 -8.28 1.89 4.91
C SER A 48 -8.38 2.39 3.46
N VAL A 49 -7.25 2.83 2.87
CA VAL A 49 -7.22 3.28 1.49
C VAL A 49 -7.44 2.11 0.51
N VAL A 50 -6.78 0.98 0.74
CA VAL A 50 -6.95 -0.23 -0.07
C VAL A 50 -8.39 -0.73 -0.01
N ASP A 51 -8.97 -0.81 1.20
CA ASP A 51 -10.37 -1.20 1.39
C ASP A 51 -11.33 -0.26 0.66
N SER A 52 -11.07 1.06 0.70
CA SER A 52 -11.85 2.04 -0.05
C SER A 52 -11.74 1.85 -1.56
N CYS A 53 -10.54 1.58 -2.08
CA CYS A 53 -10.32 1.28 -3.50
C CYS A 53 -11.11 0.04 -3.93
N ILE A 54 -10.97 -1.06 -3.20
CA ILE A 54 -11.65 -2.33 -3.49
C ILE A 54 -13.17 -2.16 -3.42
N LYS A 55 -13.68 -1.53 -2.35
CA LYS A 55 -15.12 -1.31 -2.15
C LYS A 55 -15.77 -0.46 -3.25
N ASN A 56 -15.06 0.55 -3.74
CA ASN A 56 -15.53 1.39 -4.83
C ASN A 56 -15.13 0.87 -6.22
N ASN A 57 -14.49 -0.31 -6.29
CA ASN A 57 -13.90 -0.89 -7.49
C ASN A 57 -13.10 0.11 -8.32
N LYS A 58 -12.32 0.97 -7.64
CA LYS A 58 -11.60 2.08 -8.25
C LYS A 58 -10.14 2.02 -7.82
N MET A 59 -9.26 1.86 -8.81
CA MET A 59 -7.80 1.89 -8.61
C MET A 59 -7.36 3.21 -8.00
N TYR A 60 -6.30 3.15 -7.20
CA TYR A 60 -5.70 4.33 -6.60
C TYR A 60 -5.11 5.24 -7.68
N LYS A 61 -5.45 6.53 -7.64
CA LYS A 61 -5.01 7.48 -8.66
C LYS A 61 -3.53 7.82 -8.46
N LYS A 62 -2.68 7.26 -9.30
CA LYS A 62 -1.26 7.61 -9.39
C LYS A 62 -1.10 9.04 -9.95
N PRO A 63 -0.15 9.86 -9.42
CA PRO A 63 0.29 11.08 -10.09
C PRO A 63 0.75 10.80 -11.53
N ILE A 64 0.67 11.80 -12.42
CA ILE A 64 1.10 11.66 -13.82
C ILE A 64 2.59 11.31 -13.91
N ASP A 65 3.39 11.87 -13.00
CA ASP A 65 4.83 11.63 -12.91
C ASP A 65 5.20 10.47 -11.95
N TYR A 66 4.24 9.59 -11.63
CA TYR A 66 4.52 8.44 -10.78
C TYR A 66 5.41 7.44 -11.52
N ASP A 67 6.63 7.27 -11.03
CA ASP A 67 7.57 6.34 -11.61
C ASP A 67 7.26 4.91 -11.14
N ASP A 68 6.61 4.12 -12.00
CA ASP A 68 6.37 2.69 -11.75
C ASP A 68 7.66 1.84 -11.78
N ARG A 69 8.84 2.43 -12.04
CA ARG A 69 10.12 1.69 -11.99
C ARG A 69 10.40 1.21 -10.57
N LYS A 70 10.19 -0.10 -10.36
CA LYS A 70 10.76 -0.87 -9.25
C LYS A 70 12.30 -0.81 -9.36
N TYR A 71 12.95 0.08 -8.60
CA TYR A 71 14.40 0.05 -8.37
C TYR A 71 14.75 -1.02 -7.33
#